data_AF-A0AAN5TC74-F1
#
_entry.id   AF-A0AAN5TC74-F1
#
_cell.length_a   1.000
_cell.length_b   1.000
_cell.length_c   1.000
_cell.angle_alpha   90.00
_cell.angle_beta   90.00
_cell.angle_gamma   90.00
#
_symmetry.space_group_name_H-M   'P 1'
#
loop_
_entity.id
_entity.type
_entity.pdbx_description
1 polymer ?
#
loop_
_entity_poly.entity_id
_entity_poly.type
_entity_poly.pdbx_seq_one_letter_code
_entity_poly.pdbx_strand_id
1 'polypeptide(L)'
;MKHQTRIILAGTLGNLIESFDMAICGLLSVYIAKYLIGDVSKGLFLVFLTFFAGYLARPIGAMIMGLLSDIYGRKIILAGSILTMGISTTLIGFIPPHSTIGTFSAITLLVL
;
A
#
# COMPACT_ATOMS: atom_id res chain seq x y z
N MET A 1 -19.17 -2.00 -26.48
CA MET A 1 -18.30 -3.10 -26.01
C MET A 1 -16.86 -2.67 -25.73
N LYS A 2 -16.15 -1.99 -26.65
CA LYS A 2 -14.73 -1.55 -26.46
C LYS A 2 -14.46 -0.71 -25.18
N HIS A 3 -15.43 0.07 -24.72
CA HIS A 3 -15.24 0.92 -23.53
C HIS A 3 -15.26 0.15 -22.20
N GLN A 4 -16.11 -0.88 -22.09
CA GLN A 4 -16.23 -1.74 -20.92
C GLN A 4 -14.96 -2.56 -20.71
N THR A 5 -14.40 -3.14 -21.79
CA THR A 5 -13.15 -3.89 -21.75
C THR A 5 -11.99 -3.04 -21.24
N ARG A 6 -11.93 -1.76 -21.64
CA ARG A 6 -10.91 -0.81 -21.17
C ARG A 6 -11.00 -0.52 -19.67
N ILE A 7 -12.23 -0.41 -19.14
CA ILE A 7 -12.47 -0.17 -17.71
C ILE A 7 -12.11 -1.42 -16.90
N ILE A 8 -12.51 -2.60 -17.39
CA ILE A 8 -12.18 -3.89 -16.76
C ILE A 8 -10.66 -4.09 -16.74
N LEU A 9 -9.97 -3.84 -17.86
CA LEU A 9 -8.51 -3.93 -17.96
C LEU A 9 -7.81 -2.95 -17.00
N ALA A 10 -8.30 -1.72 -16.87
CA ALA A 10 -7.74 -0.76 -15.92
C ALA A 10 -7.90 -1.23 -14.47
N GLY A 11 -9.07 -1.78 -14.12
CA GLY A 11 -9.33 -2.33 -12.78
C GLY A 11 -8.49 -3.56 -12.45
N THR A 12 -8.34 -4.50 -13.40
CA THR A 12 -7.51 -5.69 -13.19
C THR A 12 -6.03 -5.35 -13.12
N LEU A 13 -5.54 -4.41 -13.92
CA LEU A 13 -4.16 -3.91 -13.81
C LEU A 13 -3.91 -3.26 -12.45
N GLY A 14 -4.82 -2.43 -11.94
CA GLY A 14 -4.71 -1.87 -10.60
C GLY A 14 -4.63 -2.94 -9.51
N ASN A 15 -5.52 -3.94 -9.57
CA ASN A 15 -5.50 -5.07 -8.63
C ASN A 15 -4.21 -5.90 -8.72
N LEU A 16 -3.66 -6.08 -9.94
CA LEU A 16 -2.39 -6.77 -10.13
C LEU A 16 -1.23 -6.00 -9.52
N ILE A 17 -1.15 -4.68 -9.72
CA ILE A 17 -0.11 -3.84 -9.13
C ILE A 17 -0.19 -3.91 -7.61
N GLU A 18 -1.40 -3.86 -7.03
CA GLU A 18 -1.59 -3.91 -5.57
C GLU A 18 -1.21 -5.27 -4.98
N SER A 19 -1.55 -6.35 -5.70
CA SER A 19 -1.13 -7.71 -5.32
C SER A 19 0.39 -7.89 -5.44
N PHE A 20 1.00 -7.24 -6.44
CA PHE A 20 2.44 -7.31 -6.67
C PHE A 20 3.23 -6.58 -5.59
N ASP A 21 2.78 -5.40 -5.18
CA ASP A 21 3.40 -4.62 -4.11
C ASP A 21 3.38 -5.38 -2.76
N MET A 22 2.23 -5.98 -2.41
CA MET A 22 2.14 -6.83 -1.23
C MET A 22 3.03 -8.07 -1.30
N ALA A 23 3.14 -8.70 -2.48
CA ALA A 23 4.00 -9.85 -2.66
C ALA A 23 5.48 -9.47 -2.46
N ILE A 24 5.93 -8.36 -3.03
CA ILE A 24 7.30 -7.86 -2.86
C ILE A 24 7.56 -7.52 -1.39
N CYS A 25 6.67 -6.80 -0.73
CA CYS A 25 6.83 -6.47 0.69
C CYS A 25 6.90 -7.74 1.56
N GLY A 26 6.18 -8.81 1.20
CA GLY A 26 6.22 -10.09 1.91
C GLY A 26 7.55 -10.82 1.71
N LEU A 27 8.03 -10.87 0.46
CA LEU A 27 9.32 -11.48 0.10
C LEU A 27 10.51 -10.72 0.74
N LEU A 28 10.43 -9.39 0.78
CA LEU A 28 11.46 -8.54 1.37
C LEU A 28 11.26 -8.30 2.87
N SER A 29 10.27 -8.91 3.51
CA SER A 29 9.94 -8.68 4.93
C SER A 29 11.14 -8.84 5.87
N VAL A 30 12.02 -9.82 5.62
CA VAL A 30 13.25 -10.05 6.40
C VAL A 30 14.25 -8.90 6.22
N TYR A 31 14.39 -8.38 4.99
CA TYR A 31 15.25 -7.24 4.69
C TYR A 31 14.68 -5.95 5.29
N ILE A 32 13.37 -5.73 5.18
CA ILE A 32 12.65 -4.60 5.76
C ILE A 32 12.78 -4.63 7.29
N ALA A 33 12.59 -5.79 7.93
CA ALA A 33 12.79 -5.98 9.37
C ALA A 33 14.21 -5.60 9.82
N LYS A 34 15.22 -6.05 9.08
CA LYS A 34 16.63 -5.72 9.35
C LYS A 34 16.93 -4.24 9.12
N TYR A 35 16.35 -3.64 8.08
CA TYR A 35 16.52 -2.23 7.72
C TYR A 35 15.83 -1.29 8.70
N LEU A 36 14.71 -1.71 9.29
CA LEU A 36 13.86 -0.90 10.17
C LEU A 36 14.21 -0.99 11.66
N ILE A 37 14.81 -2.09 12.14
CA ILE A 37 15.09 -2.26 13.59
C ILE A 37 16.51 -2.76 13.85
N GLY A 38 17.21 -3.32 12.86
CA GLY A 38 18.52 -3.95 13.01
C GLY A 38 18.48 -5.34 13.67
N ASP A 39 17.39 -5.69 14.37
CA ASP A 39 17.15 -6.99 15.00
C ASP A 39 15.99 -7.72 14.30
N VAL A 40 16.29 -8.89 13.72
CA VAL A 40 15.38 -9.61 12.81
C VAL A 40 14.14 -10.12 13.54
N SER A 41 14.26 -10.60 14.79
CA SER A 41 13.10 -11.16 15.52
C SER A 41 12.06 -10.10 15.85
N LYS A 42 12.49 -8.92 16.31
CA LYS A 42 11.57 -7.81 16.63
C LYS A 42 11.07 -7.10 15.38
N GLY A 43 11.92 -6.99 14.35
CA GLY A 43 11.56 -6.39 13.06
C GLY A 43 10.49 -7.18 12.32
N LEU A 44 10.54 -8.52 12.35
CA LEU A 44 9.53 -9.35 11.68
C LEU A 44 8.14 -9.15 12.28
N PHE A 45 8.06 -9.09 13.61
CA PHE A 45 6.79 -8.83 14.31
C PHE A 45 6.18 -7.50 13.88
N LEU A 46 7.00 -6.45 13.81
CA LEU A 46 6.54 -5.13 13.40
C LEU A 46 6.07 -5.09 11.94
N VAL A 47 6.83 -5.74 11.03
CA VAL A 47 6.45 -5.86 9.62
C VAL A 47 5.12 -6.60 9.48
N PHE A 48 4.93 -7.71 10.19
CA PHE A 48 3.64 -8.42 10.17
C PHE A 48 2.50 -7.59 10.73
N LEU A 49 2.76 -6.75 11.73
CA LEU A 49 1.77 -5.83 12.29
C LEU A 49 1.37 -4.75 11.28
N THR A 50 2.34 -4.21 10.52
CA THR A 50 2.06 -3.28 9.41
C THR A 50 1.25 -3.96 8.31
N PHE A 51 1.59 -5.21 7.95
CA PHE A 51 0.79 -6.00 7.01
C PHE A 51 -0.65 -6.17 7.49
N PHE A 52 -0.83 -6.55 8.76
CA PHE A 52 -2.14 -6.73 9.37
C PHE A 52 -2.96 -5.42 9.36
N ALA A 53 -2.33 -4.30 9.70
CA ALA A 53 -2.94 -2.97 9.64
C ALA A 53 -3.35 -2.60 8.20
N GLY A 54 -2.51 -2.88 7.20
CA GLY A 54 -2.82 -2.67 5.78
C GLY A 54 -4.02 -3.50 5.30
N TYR A 55 -4.12 -4.76 5.74
CA TYR A 55 -5.29 -5.60 5.45
C TYR A 55 -6.58 -5.09 6.10
N LEU A 56 -6.51 -4.50 7.29
CA LEU A 56 -7.65 -3.84 7.95
C LEU A 56 -8.02 -2.50 7.29
N ALA A 57 -7.04 -1.77 6.77
CA ALA A 57 -7.27 -0.50 6.07
C ALA A 57 -8.04 -0.70 4.75
N ARG A 58 -7.85 -1.83 4.06
CA ARG A 58 -8.54 -2.16 2.80
C ARG A 58 -10.08 -2.12 2.86
N PRO A 59 -10.77 -2.83 3.77
CA PRO A 59 -12.24 -2.77 3.84
C PRO A 59 -12.74 -1.37 4.19
N ILE A 60 -12.02 -0.63 5.04
CA ILE A 60 -12.34 0.75 5.39
C ILE A 60 -12.20 1.65 4.15
N GLY A 61 -11.09 1.54 3.43
CA GLY A 61 -10.84 2.26 2.19
C GLY A 61 -11.84 1.90 1.09
N ALA A 62 -12.22 0.63 0.95
CA ALA A 62 -13.23 0.17 0.01
C ALA A 62 -14.62 0.74 0.33
N MET A 63 -14.99 0.84 1.61
CA MET A 63 -16.25 1.45 2.03
C MET A 63 -16.28 2.95 1.71
N ILE A 64 -15.21 3.68 2.07
CA ILE A 64 -15.11 5.13 1.83
C ILE A 64 -15.09 5.42 0.32
N MET A 65 -14.22 4.77 -0.43
CA MET A 65 -14.11 4.98 -1.89
C MET A 65 -15.35 4.49 -2.63
N GLY A 66 -16.01 3.43 -2.14
CA GLY A 66 -17.29 2.95 -2.65
C GLY A 66 -18.39 4.01 -2.51
N LEU A 67 -18.55 4.58 -1.31
CA LEU A 67 -19.52 5.65 -1.04
C LEU A 67 -19.24 6.91 -1.85
N LEU A 68 -17.97 7.34 -1.95
CA LEU A 68 -17.64 8.46 -2.82
C LEU A 68 -17.97 8.14 -4.29
N SER A 69 -17.90 6.87 -4.72
CA SER A 69 -18.07 6.50 -6.15
C SER A 69 -19.49 6.66 -6.63
N ASP A 70 -20.44 6.54 -5.71
CA ASP A 70 -21.86 6.79 -5.95
C ASP A 70 -22.17 8.28 -6.05
N ILE A 71 -21.37 9.15 -5.39
CA ILE A 71 -21.57 10.60 -5.36
C ILE A 71 -20.84 11.32 -6.51
N TYR A 72 -19.56 11.01 -6.71
CA TYR A 72 -18.67 11.73 -7.66
C TYR A 72 -18.49 11.00 -8.99
N GLY A 73 -19.00 9.77 -9.10
CA GLY A 73 -18.92 8.94 -10.29
C GLY A 73 -17.67 8.06 -10.36
N ARG A 74 -17.85 6.80 -10.80
CA ARG A 74 -16.83 5.73 -10.83
C ARG A 74 -15.50 6.10 -11.50
N LYS A 75 -15.53 6.90 -12.57
CA LYS A 75 -14.32 7.17 -13.37
C LYS A 75 -13.30 8.04 -12.62
N ILE A 76 -13.78 9.04 -11.87
CA ILE A 76 -12.93 9.98 -11.12
C ILE A 76 -12.25 9.25 -9.95
N ILE A 77 -12.98 8.38 -9.28
CA ILE A 77 -12.48 7.64 -8.13
C ILE A 77 -11.49 6.56 -8.53
N LEU A 78 -11.73 5.86 -9.62
CA LEU A 78 -10.76 4.92 -10.17
C LEU A 78 -9.43 5.62 -10.50
N ALA A 79 -9.48 6.81 -11.08
CA ALA A 79 -8.28 7.59 -11.35
C ALA A 79 -7.62 8.09 -10.04
N GLY A 80 -8.42 8.54 -9.08
CA GLY A 80 -7.96 8.98 -7.77
C GLY A 80 -7.27 7.87 -6.98
N SER A 81 -7.85 6.66 -6.93
CA SER A 81 -7.26 5.54 -6.20
C SER A 81 -5.91 5.11 -6.80
N ILE A 82 -5.81 5.08 -8.13
CA ILE A 82 -4.55 4.76 -8.83
C ILE A 82 -3.49 5.83 -8.52
N LEU A 83 -3.85 7.11 -8.51
CA LEU A 83 -2.94 8.21 -8.16
C LEU A 83 -2.48 8.13 -6.70
N THR A 84 -3.40 7.93 -5.75
CA THR A 84 -3.06 7.79 -4.33
C THR A 84 -2.11 6.62 -4.12
N MET A 85 -2.37 5.49 -4.75
CA MET A 85 -1.49 4.31 -4.67
C MET A 85 -0.09 4.60 -5.24
N GLY A 86 0.00 5.27 -6.39
CA GLY A 86 1.28 5.69 -6.97
C GLY A 86 2.07 6.68 -6.10
N ILE A 87 1.38 7.60 -5.43
CA ILE A 87 1.99 8.57 -4.51
C ILE A 87 2.51 7.87 -3.25
N SER A 88 1.70 7.03 -2.60
CA SER A 88 2.14 6.26 -1.42
C SER A 88 3.35 5.38 -1.75
N THR A 89 3.31 4.62 -2.85
CA THR A 89 4.45 3.76 -3.26
C THR A 89 5.71 4.55 -3.57
N THR A 90 5.59 5.72 -4.20
CA THR A 90 6.75 6.60 -4.45
C THR A 90 7.34 7.10 -3.13
N LEU A 91 6.49 7.44 -2.16
CA LEU A 91 6.92 7.92 -0.85
C LEU A 91 7.59 6.82 -0.01
N ILE A 92 7.22 5.53 -0.19
CA ILE A 92 7.93 4.40 0.44
C ILE A 92 9.42 4.40 0.04
N GLY A 93 9.72 4.70 -1.22
CA GLY A 93 11.10 4.78 -1.72
C GLY A 93 11.94 5.91 -1.10
N PHE A 94 11.30 6.92 -0.52
CA PHE A 94 11.97 8.04 0.16
C PHE A 94 12.17 7.81 1.66
N ILE A 95 11.76 6.65 2.20
CA ILE A 95 11.85 6.37 3.64
C ILE A 95 13.32 6.20 4.06
N PRO A 96 13.82 7.02 5.00
CA PRO A 96 15.20 6.91 5.47
C PRO A 96 15.45 5.63 6.29
N PRO A 97 16.69 5.13 6.29
CA PRO A 97 17.07 3.95 7.07
C PRO A 97 16.92 4.15 8.57
N HIS A 98 16.78 3.04 9.31
CA HIS A 98 16.76 3.05 10.77
C HIS A 98 17.98 3.76 11.39
N SER A 99 19.12 3.76 10.70
CA SER A 99 20.32 4.51 11.12
C SER A 99 20.10 6.02 11.20
N THR A 100 19.08 6.56 10.52
CA THR A 100 18.80 8.01 10.45
C THR A 100 17.64 8.42 11.37
N ILE A 101 16.59 7.60 11.48
CA ILE A 101 15.32 8.00 12.13
C ILE A 101 14.88 7.03 13.25
N GLY A 102 15.57 5.90 13.45
CA GLY A 102 15.20 4.93 14.49
C GLY A 102 13.80 4.34 14.26
N THR A 103 13.07 4.04 15.33
CA THR A 103 11.74 3.39 15.30
C THR A 103 10.67 4.20 14.54
N PHE A 104 10.89 5.52 14.36
CA PHE A 104 9.99 6.37 13.58
C PHE A 104 9.94 6.00 12.09
N SER A 105 10.97 5.34 11.53
CA SER A 105 10.95 4.87 10.13
C SER A 105 9.80 3.87 9.88
N ALA A 106 9.53 2.99 10.86
CA ALA A 106 8.44 2.04 10.77
C ALA A 106 7.06 2.69 10.95
N ILE A 107 6.98 3.76 11.75
CA ILE A 107 5.75 4.53 11.95
C ILE A 107 5.41 5.31 10.68
N THR A 108 6.40 5.93 10.02
CA THR A 108 6.21 6.60 8.73
C THR A 108 5.72 5.64 7.66
N LEU A 109 6.23 4.40 7.62
CA LEU A 109 5.76 3.36 6.71
C LEU A 109 4.31 2.91 7.04
N LEU A 110 3.92 2.96 8.32
CA LEU A 110 2.57 2.55 8.76
C LEU A 110 1.51 3.64 8.48
N VAL A 111 1.90 4.91 8.55
CA VAL A 111 1.01 6.06 8.30
C VAL A 111 0.73 6.27 6.81
N LEU A 112 1.65 5.84 5.94
CA LEU A 112 1.64 6.07 4.49
C LEU A 112 0.79 5.05 3.72
#